data_AF-A0A0D2U8G6-F1
#
_entry.id   AF-A0A0D2U8G6-F1
#
_cell.length_a   1.000
_cell.length_b   1.000
_cell.length_c   1.000
_cell.angle_alpha   90.00
_cell.angle_beta   90.00
_cell.angle_gamma   90.00
#
_symmetry.space_group_name_H-M   'P 1'
#
loop_
_entity.id
_entity.type
_entity.pdbx_description
1 polymer ?
#
loop_
_entity_poly.entity_id
_entity_poly.type
_entity_poly.pdbx_seq_one_letter_code
_entity_poly.pdbx_strand_id
1 'polypeptide(L)'
;MSGARLCTLLGDLGYEGAEKLDPDSFEWPFQYDDTRPILDWICSSLRPSNVLSLSQLSLYEQIVQEGKLLEGEDLDFAYDSISAFSSRRDNQEAVFGAEEGLKDIRDATVAYKAEALELQKQLRHLQSQFDMLTGQASALIQGRRARVAATSAANGHLTTIDDSLSGRNLQMNEVLGKIASTAQELAHYHSGDEEGIYLAYSDFHPYLVGDSSCIMELNQWFAKQLDTVPFRLVAEEGKSKCSWVSLDDVSNSLVRADLEKSHHQRVSELQRLRSIFGTSERQWVEAQVENAKQQAILMALKSQISSDEAHIHLDLHSLRRKHAELVGEVSNLYHKEEKLLTETIPDLCWELAQLQDTYILQGDYDLKVMRQEFYISRQKAFINHLINHLARHQLLKIACQLEKKNMLGAYSLLKVIESELQAYLSATKGRVVCWILRVVCVLFMCTLYFHQCSYVCVYIS
;
A
#
# COMPACT_ATOMS: atom_id res chain seq x y z
N MET A 1 42.12 -21.67 -53.08
CA MET A 1 43.27 -21.44 -53.96
C MET A 1 42.77 -20.50 -55.03
N SER A 2 43.36 -19.31 -55.12
CA SER A 2 42.76 -18.11 -55.75
C SER A 2 43.51 -17.68 -57.01
N GLY A 3 42.84 -16.91 -57.86
CA GLY A 3 43.43 -16.30 -59.07
C GLY A 3 44.68 -15.47 -58.76
N ALA A 4 44.70 -14.80 -57.60
CA ALA A 4 45.86 -14.05 -57.11
C ALA A 4 47.14 -14.88 -56.95
N ARG A 5 47.04 -16.17 -56.58
CA ARG A 5 48.21 -17.03 -56.42
C ARG A 5 48.79 -17.49 -57.76
N LEU A 6 47.95 -17.57 -58.79
CA LEU A 6 48.39 -17.86 -60.16
C LEU A 6 49.07 -16.65 -60.79
N CYS A 7 48.53 -15.44 -60.60
CA CYS A 7 49.15 -14.20 -61.09
C CYS A 7 50.52 -13.94 -60.44
N THR A 8 50.65 -14.19 -59.14
CA THR A 8 51.94 -14.09 -58.43
C THR A 8 52.96 -15.12 -58.94
N LEU A 9 52.53 -16.36 -59.16
CA LEU A 9 53.40 -17.39 -59.73
C LEU A 9 53.84 -17.06 -61.17
N LEU A 10 52.97 -16.50 -62.01
CA LEU A 10 53.35 -16.05 -63.36
C LEU A 10 54.36 -14.88 -63.32
N GLY A 11 54.25 -14.00 -62.32
CA GLY A 11 55.27 -12.98 -62.04
C GLY A 11 56.61 -13.60 -61.63
N ASP A 12 56.58 -14.58 -60.73
CA ASP A 12 57.78 -15.30 -60.27
C ASP A 12 58.46 -16.13 -61.38
N LEU A 13 57.70 -16.53 -62.41
CA LEU A 13 58.21 -17.22 -63.61
C LEU A 13 58.74 -16.26 -64.70
N GLY A 14 58.68 -14.93 -64.48
CA GLY A 14 59.29 -13.94 -65.37
C GLY A 14 58.45 -13.54 -66.60
N TYR A 15 57.12 -13.63 -66.53
CA TYR A 15 56.24 -13.22 -67.62
C TYR A 15 56.21 -11.68 -67.78
N GLU A 16 56.60 -11.15 -68.96
CA GLU A 16 56.74 -9.70 -69.21
C GLU A 16 55.43 -8.89 -69.06
N GLY A 17 54.27 -9.56 -69.11
CA GLY A 17 52.97 -8.93 -68.93
C GLY A 17 52.38 -9.03 -67.52
N ALA A 18 53.12 -9.55 -66.54
CA ALA A 18 52.58 -9.92 -65.22
C ALA A 18 51.96 -8.74 -64.44
N GLU A 19 52.49 -7.52 -64.60
CA GLU A 19 51.98 -6.32 -63.93
C GLU A 19 50.63 -5.80 -64.49
N LYS A 20 50.20 -6.27 -65.66
CA LYS A 20 48.93 -5.87 -66.29
C LYS A 20 47.78 -6.85 -66.04
N LEU A 21 48.04 -7.96 -65.35
CA LEU A 21 47.05 -9.00 -65.09
C LEU A 21 46.30 -8.67 -63.80
N ASP A 22 44.99 -8.52 -63.90
CA ASP A 22 44.10 -8.30 -62.76
C ASP A 22 43.77 -9.62 -62.05
N PRO A 23 44.09 -9.79 -60.75
CA PRO A 23 43.85 -11.03 -60.00
C PRO A 23 42.40 -11.51 -59.99
N ASP A 24 41.44 -10.58 -59.98
CA ASP A 24 40.00 -10.91 -59.88
C ASP A 24 39.45 -11.46 -61.20
N SER A 25 40.06 -11.08 -62.33
CA SER A 25 39.73 -11.61 -63.66
C SER A 25 40.10 -13.09 -63.84
N PHE A 26 40.97 -13.64 -62.97
CA PHE A 26 41.42 -15.04 -62.99
C PHE A 26 40.84 -15.90 -61.85
N GLU A 27 39.84 -15.39 -61.12
CA GLU A 27 39.14 -16.16 -60.07
C GLU A 27 38.17 -17.20 -60.65
N TRP A 28 37.51 -16.89 -61.77
CA TRP A 28 36.45 -17.74 -62.34
C TRP A 28 36.89 -19.19 -62.73
N PRO A 29 38.12 -19.46 -63.23
CA PRO A 29 38.54 -20.83 -63.56
C PRO A 29 38.74 -21.73 -62.33
N PHE A 30 38.94 -21.16 -61.14
CA PHE A 30 39.08 -21.89 -59.88
C PHE A 30 37.73 -22.28 -59.26
N GLN A 31 36.62 -21.74 -59.79
CA GLN A 31 35.27 -22.03 -59.32
C GLN A 31 34.67 -23.28 -59.96
N TYR A 32 35.24 -23.78 -61.07
CA TYR A 32 34.82 -25.01 -61.72
C TYR A 32 35.57 -26.23 -61.17
N ASP A 33 34.84 -27.25 -60.72
CA ASP A 33 35.40 -28.45 -60.07
C ASP A 33 36.29 -29.30 -61.00
N ASP A 34 36.09 -29.24 -62.32
CA ASP A 34 36.89 -29.99 -63.29
C ASP A 34 38.27 -29.37 -63.58
N THR A 35 38.36 -28.03 -63.56
CA THR A 35 39.60 -27.29 -63.85
C THR A 35 40.42 -27.01 -62.61
N ARG A 36 39.79 -27.01 -61.43
CA ARG A 36 40.42 -26.71 -60.15
C ARG A 36 41.59 -27.63 -59.77
N PRO A 37 41.55 -28.97 -59.96
CA PRO A 37 42.68 -29.84 -59.62
C PRO A 37 43.91 -29.58 -60.49
N ILE A 38 43.68 -29.27 -61.77
CA ILE A 38 44.74 -28.97 -62.75
C ILE A 38 45.39 -27.63 -62.41
N LEU A 39 44.59 -26.60 -62.11
CA LEU A 39 45.09 -25.28 -61.74
C LEU A 39 45.81 -25.30 -60.37
N ASP A 40 45.32 -26.09 -59.41
CA ASP A 40 46.03 -26.33 -58.15
C ASP A 40 47.36 -27.06 -58.38
N TRP A 41 47.39 -28.04 -59.28
CA TRP A 41 48.64 -28.72 -59.65
C TRP A 41 49.64 -27.76 -60.28
N ILE A 42 49.21 -26.91 -61.22
CA ILE A 42 50.06 -25.88 -61.86
C ILE A 42 50.64 -24.94 -60.81
N CYS A 43 49.80 -24.42 -59.89
CA CYS A 43 50.23 -23.48 -58.86
C CYS A 43 51.14 -24.11 -57.79
N SER A 44 51.14 -25.44 -57.65
CA SER A 44 51.91 -26.16 -56.64
C SER A 44 53.20 -26.79 -57.20
N SER A 45 53.23 -27.08 -58.49
CA SER A 45 54.28 -27.88 -59.13
C SER A 45 55.23 -27.05 -60.00
N LEU A 46 54.76 -25.93 -60.57
CA LEU A 46 55.63 -25.04 -61.32
C LEU A 46 56.50 -24.20 -60.37
N ARG A 47 57.80 -24.22 -60.62
CA ARG A 47 58.80 -23.42 -59.92
C ARG A 47 59.68 -22.69 -60.94
N PRO A 48 60.38 -21.61 -60.54
CA PRO A 48 61.32 -20.90 -61.41
C PRO A 48 62.43 -21.81 -62.00
N SER A 49 62.74 -22.94 -61.34
CA SER A 49 63.67 -23.97 -61.85
C SER A 49 63.17 -24.73 -63.08
N ASN A 50 61.87 -24.68 -63.37
CA ASN A 50 61.25 -25.40 -64.47
C ASN A 50 61.14 -24.53 -65.74
N VAL A 51 61.49 -23.25 -65.65
CA VAL A 51 61.50 -22.31 -66.76
C VAL A 51 62.94 -22.04 -67.14
N LEU A 52 63.25 -22.12 -68.43
CA LEU A 52 64.59 -21.86 -68.95
C LEU A 52 64.94 -20.39 -68.73
N SER A 53 66.03 -20.13 -68.01
CA SER A 53 66.54 -18.77 -67.84
C SER A 53 67.04 -18.19 -69.18
N LEU A 54 67.03 -16.87 -69.33
CA LEU A 54 67.57 -16.18 -70.53
C LEU A 54 69.02 -16.58 -70.85
N SER A 55 69.83 -16.87 -69.81
CA SER A 55 71.18 -17.42 -69.97
C SER A 55 71.19 -18.86 -70.52
N GLN A 56 70.27 -19.72 -70.07
CA GLN A 56 70.16 -21.09 -70.58
C GLN A 56 69.58 -21.14 -71.99
N LEU A 57 68.68 -20.21 -72.34
CA LEU A 57 68.20 -20.02 -73.71
C LEU A 57 69.33 -19.55 -74.63
N SER A 58 70.18 -18.62 -74.18
CA SER A 58 71.35 -18.22 -74.98
C SER A 58 72.36 -19.36 -75.18
N LEU A 59 72.56 -20.21 -74.17
CA LEU A 59 73.39 -21.41 -74.30
C LEU A 59 72.74 -22.47 -75.21
N TYR A 60 71.42 -22.63 -75.14
CA TYR A 60 70.67 -23.51 -76.03
C TYR A 60 70.74 -23.02 -77.49
N GLU A 61 70.50 -21.73 -77.74
CA GLU A 61 70.65 -21.11 -79.06
C GLU A 61 72.08 -21.22 -79.58
N GLN A 62 73.07 -21.12 -78.70
CA GLN A 62 74.48 -21.34 -79.04
C GLN A 62 74.76 -22.82 -79.39
N ILE A 63 74.17 -23.78 -78.68
CA ILE A 63 74.26 -25.23 -78.99
C ILE A 63 73.54 -25.57 -80.32
N VAL A 64 72.42 -24.90 -80.60
CA VAL A 64 71.69 -25.01 -81.88
C VAL A 64 72.51 -24.41 -83.02
N GLN A 65 73.17 -23.26 -82.81
CA GLN A 65 74.08 -22.65 -83.79
C GLN A 65 75.37 -23.46 -83.99
N GLU A 66 75.84 -24.17 -82.96
CA GLU A 66 77.00 -25.08 -83.01
C GLU A 66 76.66 -26.46 -83.60
N GLY A 67 75.39 -26.78 -83.85
CA GLY A 67 74.96 -28.05 -84.43
C GLY A 67 75.20 -29.28 -83.55
N LYS A 68 75.37 -29.10 -82.23
CA LYS A 68 75.67 -30.18 -81.26
C LYS A 68 74.45 -30.60 -80.46
N LEU A 69 73.27 -30.56 -81.09
CA LEU A 69 72.03 -30.97 -80.48
C LEU A 69 71.82 -32.48 -80.73
N LEU A 70 71.71 -33.26 -79.66
CA LEU A 70 71.40 -34.68 -79.74
C LEU A 70 69.89 -34.85 -79.88
N GLU A 71 69.40 -35.24 -81.05
CA GLU A 71 67.98 -35.49 -81.33
C GLU A 71 67.78 -36.91 -81.88
N GLY A 72 66.71 -37.59 -81.44
CA GLY A 72 66.30 -38.89 -81.98
C GLY A 72 67.26 -40.05 -81.64
N GLU A 73 67.63 -40.83 -82.66
CA GLU A 73 68.40 -42.08 -82.51
C GLU A 73 69.75 -41.90 -81.79
N ASP A 74 70.39 -40.73 -81.87
CA ASP A 74 71.64 -40.45 -81.15
C ASP A 74 71.44 -40.25 -79.64
N LEU A 75 70.25 -39.79 -79.21
CA LEU A 75 69.86 -39.68 -77.81
C LEU A 75 69.49 -41.05 -77.24
N ASP A 76 68.77 -41.86 -78.02
CA ASP A 76 68.46 -43.25 -77.67
C ASP A 76 69.75 -44.09 -77.64
N PHE A 77 70.72 -43.83 -78.53
CA PHE A 77 72.04 -44.44 -78.51
C PHE A 77 72.85 -44.01 -77.27
N ALA A 78 72.81 -42.75 -76.86
CA ALA A 78 73.44 -42.30 -75.62
C ALA A 78 72.77 -42.91 -74.37
N TYR A 79 71.45 -43.09 -74.40
CA TYR A 79 70.68 -43.77 -73.36
C TYR A 79 71.00 -45.28 -73.28
N ASP A 80 71.17 -45.94 -74.44
CA ASP A 80 71.60 -47.34 -74.55
C ASP A 80 73.09 -47.54 -74.23
N SER A 81 73.93 -46.51 -74.44
CA SER A 81 75.35 -46.48 -74.08
C SER A 81 75.57 -46.44 -72.57
N ILE A 82 74.59 -45.93 -71.82
CA ILE A 82 74.56 -45.94 -70.34
C ILE A 82 74.04 -47.33 -69.90
N SER A 83 74.77 -48.37 -70.29
CA SER A 83 74.48 -49.78 -70.03
C SER A 83 74.91 -50.24 -68.63
N ALA A 84 74.56 -49.46 -67.60
CA ALA A 84 74.74 -49.86 -66.19
C ALA A 84 73.50 -50.58 -65.61
N PHE A 85 72.37 -50.65 -66.33
CA PHE A 85 71.12 -51.24 -65.81
C PHE A 85 70.27 -51.96 -66.89
N SER A 86 70.84 -52.94 -67.58
CA SER A 86 70.04 -53.94 -68.33
C SER A 86 70.31 -55.35 -67.81
N SER A 87 69.21 -56.09 -67.63
CA SER A 87 69.17 -57.36 -66.93
C SER A 87 69.83 -58.52 -67.69
N ARG A 88 70.65 -59.29 -66.96
CA ARG A 88 70.84 -60.74 -67.10
C ARG A 88 71.64 -61.21 -68.32
N ARG A 89 72.95 -61.40 -68.12
CA ARG A 89 73.74 -62.59 -68.51
C ARG A 89 75.19 -62.46 -68.06
N ASP A 90 75.57 -63.20 -67.01
CA ASP A 90 76.97 -63.61 -66.82
C ASP A 90 77.08 -65.05 -67.34
N ASN A 91 77.79 -65.21 -68.45
CA ASN A 91 78.31 -66.50 -68.89
C ASN A 91 79.81 -66.33 -69.17
N GLN A 92 80.58 -67.18 -68.52
CA GLN A 92 81.91 -67.66 -68.89
C GLN A 92 83.10 -66.75 -68.60
N GLU A 93 83.63 -66.91 -67.39
CA GLU A 93 85.07 -67.16 -67.29
C GLU A 93 85.34 -68.38 -66.40
N ALA A 94 86.13 -69.28 -66.96
CA ALA A 94 86.33 -70.62 -66.48
C ALA A 94 87.32 -70.66 -65.32
N VAL A 95 86.86 -70.92 -64.10
CA VAL A 95 87.61 -71.70 -63.10
C VAL A 95 86.59 -72.39 -62.18
N PHE A 96 86.41 -73.70 -62.38
CA PHE A 96 85.63 -74.55 -61.49
C PHE A 96 86.33 -74.70 -60.14
N GLY A 97 85.59 -74.51 -59.04
CA GLY A 97 85.94 -75.03 -57.72
C GLY A 97 85.30 -74.33 -56.51
N ALA A 98 84.02 -74.59 -56.22
CA ALA A 98 83.42 -74.78 -54.87
C ALA A 98 81.89 -74.49 -54.87
N GLU A 99 81.08 -75.54 -54.88
CA GLU A 99 79.60 -75.52 -54.88
C GLU A 99 78.95 -75.15 -53.52
N GLU A 100 79.67 -74.62 -52.53
CA GLU A 100 79.12 -74.30 -51.20
C GLU A 100 78.40 -72.94 -51.14
N GLY A 101 78.88 -71.91 -51.85
CA GLY A 101 78.29 -70.56 -51.76
C GLY A 101 76.88 -70.41 -52.35
N LEU A 102 76.47 -71.30 -53.27
CA LEU A 102 75.17 -71.21 -53.97
C LEU A 102 74.01 -71.86 -53.20
N LYS A 103 74.32 -72.71 -52.20
CA LYS A 103 73.37 -73.14 -51.15
C LYS A 103 73.25 -72.07 -50.08
N ASP A 104 74.37 -71.50 -49.63
CA ASP A 104 74.37 -70.44 -48.62
C ASP A 104 73.56 -69.21 -49.03
N ILE A 105 73.63 -68.79 -50.30
CA ILE A 105 72.83 -67.66 -50.81
C ILE A 105 71.33 -68.00 -50.87
N ARG A 106 70.98 -69.26 -51.13
CA ARG A 106 69.59 -69.73 -51.22
C ARG A 106 68.97 -69.89 -49.82
N ASP A 107 69.73 -70.44 -48.89
CA ASP A 107 69.35 -70.55 -47.49
C ASP A 107 69.29 -69.16 -46.84
N ALA A 108 70.22 -68.24 -47.19
CA ALA A 108 70.14 -66.84 -46.78
C ALA A 108 68.89 -66.13 -47.34
N THR A 109 68.49 -66.37 -48.58
CA THR A 109 67.26 -65.74 -49.13
C THR A 109 65.98 -66.30 -48.52
N VAL A 110 65.94 -67.59 -48.14
CA VAL A 110 64.81 -68.14 -47.37
C VAL A 110 64.82 -67.60 -45.95
N ALA A 111 65.99 -67.46 -45.32
CA ALA A 111 66.14 -66.82 -44.01
C ALA A 111 65.66 -65.37 -44.03
N TYR A 112 66.06 -64.56 -45.02
CA TYR A 112 65.59 -63.18 -45.17
C TYR A 112 64.10 -63.07 -45.46
N LYS A 113 63.50 -64.04 -46.19
CA LYS A 113 62.04 -64.08 -46.38
C LYS A 113 61.30 -64.45 -45.10
N ALA A 114 61.84 -65.38 -44.31
CA ALA A 114 61.29 -65.72 -43.00
C ALA A 114 61.40 -64.54 -42.03
N GLU A 115 62.53 -63.83 -42.04
CA GLU A 115 62.76 -62.61 -41.27
C GLU A 115 61.82 -61.48 -41.70
N ALA A 116 61.61 -61.27 -43.01
CA ALA A 116 60.66 -60.29 -43.52
C ALA A 116 59.21 -60.62 -43.12
N LEU A 117 58.81 -61.89 -43.14
CA LEU A 117 57.49 -62.31 -42.66
C LEU A 117 57.34 -62.12 -41.15
N GLU A 118 58.40 -62.36 -40.37
CA GLU A 118 58.39 -62.14 -38.93
C GLU A 118 58.33 -60.64 -38.59
N LEU A 119 59.09 -59.80 -39.29
CA LEU A 119 58.98 -58.34 -39.21
C LEU A 119 57.58 -57.85 -39.59
N GLN A 120 56.94 -58.45 -40.59
CA GLN A 120 55.57 -58.09 -40.97
C GLN A 120 54.53 -58.49 -39.90
N LYS A 121 54.76 -59.59 -39.17
CA LYS A 121 53.92 -59.93 -38.00
C LYS A 121 54.15 -58.96 -36.85
N GLN A 122 55.41 -58.60 -36.58
CA GLN A 122 55.76 -57.62 -35.56
C GLN A 122 55.13 -56.25 -35.86
N LEU A 123 55.17 -55.78 -37.11
CA LEU A 123 54.51 -54.54 -37.52
C LEU A 123 53.00 -54.58 -37.32
N ARG A 124 52.33 -55.69 -37.68
CA ARG A 124 50.88 -55.84 -37.43
C ARG A 124 50.54 -55.89 -35.95
N HIS A 125 51.39 -56.51 -35.14
CA HIS A 125 51.23 -56.50 -33.68
C HIS A 125 51.40 -55.08 -33.12
N LEU A 126 52.42 -54.34 -33.57
CA LEU A 126 52.65 -52.96 -33.17
C LEU A 126 51.50 -52.04 -33.60
N GLN A 127 50.97 -52.24 -34.81
CA GLN A 127 49.81 -51.49 -35.32
C GLN A 127 48.57 -51.74 -34.47
N SER A 128 48.25 -52.99 -34.13
CA SER A 128 47.10 -53.27 -33.27
C SER A 128 47.27 -52.73 -31.84
N GLN A 129 48.50 -52.71 -31.32
CA GLN A 129 48.81 -52.01 -30.06
C GLN A 129 48.61 -50.49 -30.18
N PHE A 130 49.05 -49.87 -31.29
CA PHE A 130 48.84 -48.45 -31.54
C PHE A 130 47.36 -48.11 -31.67
N ASP A 131 46.57 -48.93 -32.36
CA ASP A 131 45.13 -48.73 -32.50
C ASP A 131 44.42 -48.85 -31.15
N MET A 132 44.81 -49.82 -30.31
CA MET A 132 44.30 -49.96 -28.95
C MET A 132 44.62 -48.72 -28.10
N LEU A 133 45.87 -48.26 -28.11
CA LEU A 133 46.31 -47.07 -27.37
C LEU A 133 45.60 -45.81 -27.88
N THR A 134 45.38 -45.70 -29.18
CA THR A 134 44.63 -44.59 -29.81
C THR A 134 43.17 -44.62 -29.38
N GLY A 135 42.54 -45.80 -29.33
CA GLY A 135 41.20 -46.00 -28.78
C GLY A 135 41.11 -45.56 -27.31
N GLN A 136 42.04 -45.99 -26.47
CA GLN A 136 42.11 -45.58 -25.06
C GLN A 136 42.33 -44.07 -24.90
N ALA A 137 43.24 -43.47 -25.68
CA ALA A 137 43.48 -42.04 -25.68
C ALA A 137 42.23 -41.25 -26.09
N SER A 138 41.52 -41.69 -27.12
CA SER A 138 40.28 -41.05 -27.56
C SER A 138 39.17 -41.13 -26.50
N ALA A 139 39.02 -42.27 -25.83
CA ALA A 139 38.07 -42.45 -24.73
C ALA A 139 38.40 -41.56 -23.53
N LEU A 140 39.69 -41.43 -23.18
CA LEU A 140 40.15 -40.51 -22.13
C LEU A 140 39.88 -39.04 -22.49
N ILE A 141 40.12 -38.64 -23.75
CA ILE A 141 39.86 -37.28 -24.22
C ILE A 141 38.35 -36.97 -24.20
N GLN A 142 37.51 -37.90 -24.69
CA GLN A 142 36.05 -37.76 -24.64
C GLN A 142 35.55 -37.70 -23.19
N GLY A 143 36.05 -38.57 -22.30
CA GLY A 143 35.73 -38.54 -20.88
C GLY A 143 36.16 -37.23 -20.20
N ARG A 144 37.32 -36.67 -20.57
CA ARG A 144 37.75 -35.34 -20.11
C ARG A 144 36.82 -34.24 -20.60
N ARG A 145 36.43 -34.24 -21.88
CA ARG A 145 35.50 -33.26 -22.45
C ARG A 145 34.13 -33.31 -21.77
N ALA A 146 33.58 -34.52 -21.56
CA ALA A 146 32.31 -34.71 -20.88
C ALA A 146 32.36 -34.20 -19.42
N ARG A 147 33.45 -34.49 -18.69
CA ARG A 147 33.65 -33.94 -17.33
C ARG A 147 33.73 -32.42 -17.33
N VAL A 148 34.50 -31.82 -18.24
CA VAL A 148 34.62 -30.36 -18.35
C VAL A 148 33.27 -29.72 -18.68
N ALA A 149 32.48 -30.30 -19.59
CA ALA A 149 31.15 -29.83 -19.92
C ALA A 149 30.19 -29.91 -18.71
N ALA A 150 30.19 -31.03 -17.99
CA ALA A 150 29.41 -31.21 -16.77
C ALA A 150 29.82 -30.21 -15.67
N THR A 151 31.13 -29.99 -15.48
CA THR A 151 31.65 -28.98 -14.54
C THR A 151 31.25 -27.57 -14.95
N SER A 152 31.30 -27.22 -16.25
CA SER A 152 30.86 -25.89 -16.71
C SER A 152 29.36 -25.66 -16.50
N ALA A 153 28.53 -26.68 -16.72
CA ALA A 153 27.09 -26.60 -16.45
C ALA A 153 26.81 -26.45 -14.95
N ALA A 154 27.48 -27.25 -14.12
CA ALA A 154 27.38 -27.13 -12.66
C ALA A 154 27.86 -25.77 -12.15
N ASN A 155 28.95 -25.23 -12.70
CA ASN A 155 29.44 -23.89 -12.37
C ASN A 155 28.44 -22.81 -12.78
N GLY A 156 27.78 -22.92 -13.95
CA GLY A 156 26.71 -22.01 -14.34
C GLY A 156 25.50 -22.06 -13.41
N HIS A 157 25.13 -23.24 -12.91
CA HIS A 157 24.11 -23.37 -11.87
C HIS A 157 24.56 -22.75 -10.53
N LEU A 158 25.84 -22.89 -10.17
CA LEU A 158 26.36 -22.32 -8.93
C LEU A 158 26.37 -20.78 -9.00
N THR A 159 26.79 -20.19 -10.12
CA THR A 159 26.79 -18.72 -10.29
C THR A 159 25.37 -18.15 -10.26
N THR A 160 24.40 -18.80 -10.91
CA THR A 160 23.00 -18.34 -10.87
C THR A 160 22.39 -18.39 -9.48
N ILE A 161 22.73 -19.41 -8.67
CA ILE A 161 22.32 -19.48 -7.26
C ILE A 161 23.01 -18.39 -6.45
N ASP A 162 24.30 -18.13 -6.67
CA ASP A 162 25.05 -17.08 -5.99
C ASP A 162 24.51 -15.68 -6.29
N ASP A 163 24.21 -15.39 -7.55
CA ASP A 163 23.56 -14.15 -7.99
C ASP A 163 22.17 -13.99 -7.34
N SER A 164 21.40 -15.08 -7.22
CA SER A 164 20.10 -15.05 -6.55
C SER A 164 20.24 -14.80 -5.04
N LEU A 165 21.20 -15.43 -4.38
CA LEU A 165 21.45 -15.25 -2.95
C LEU A 165 21.98 -13.86 -2.63
N SER A 166 22.90 -13.33 -3.44
CA SER A 166 23.42 -11.97 -3.28
C SER A 166 22.31 -10.92 -3.48
N GLY A 167 21.44 -11.10 -4.49
CA GLY A 167 20.26 -10.26 -4.69
C GLY A 167 19.30 -10.28 -3.48
N ARG A 168 19.01 -11.46 -2.94
CA ARG A 168 18.18 -11.60 -1.71
C ARG A 168 18.83 -10.97 -0.48
N ASN A 169 20.14 -11.10 -0.32
CA ASN A 169 20.88 -10.48 0.78
C ASN A 169 20.82 -8.95 0.71
N LEU A 170 20.91 -8.37 -0.50
CA LEU A 170 20.80 -6.93 -0.68
C LEU A 170 19.40 -6.42 -0.31
N GLN A 171 18.34 -7.12 -0.73
CA GLN A 171 16.96 -6.81 -0.33
C GLN A 171 16.76 -6.92 1.18
N MET A 172 17.30 -7.97 1.81
CA MET A 172 17.23 -8.15 3.27
C MET A 172 17.93 -7.00 4.00
N ASN A 173 19.12 -6.60 3.55
CA ASN A 173 19.85 -5.47 4.13
C ASN A 173 19.09 -4.15 3.96
N GLU A 174 18.42 -3.95 2.83
CA GLU A 174 17.57 -2.77 2.63
C GLU A 174 16.40 -2.74 3.64
N VAL A 175 15.72 -3.87 3.84
CA VAL A 175 14.61 -3.99 4.81
C VAL A 175 15.12 -3.78 6.24
N LEU A 176 16.25 -4.38 6.62
CA LEU A 176 16.86 -4.18 7.93
C LEU A 176 17.29 -2.73 8.14
N GLY A 177 17.79 -2.06 7.10
CA GLY A 177 18.12 -0.63 7.14
C GLY A 177 16.89 0.24 7.42
N LYS A 178 15.76 -0.04 6.76
CA LYS A 178 14.48 0.64 7.01
C LYS A 178 13.97 0.38 8.44
N ILE A 179 14.10 -0.85 8.94
CA ILE A 179 13.73 -1.18 10.32
C ILE A 179 14.63 -0.44 11.31
N ALA A 180 15.93 -0.36 11.06
CA ALA A 180 16.87 0.36 11.91
C ALA A 180 16.60 1.86 11.94
N SER A 181 16.33 2.48 10.78
CA SER A 181 16.02 3.92 10.71
C SER A 181 14.72 4.24 11.44
N THR A 182 13.66 3.46 11.20
CA THR A 182 12.36 3.64 11.89
C THR A 182 12.45 3.39 13.39
N ALA A 183 13.24 2.41 13.82
CA ALA A 183 13.50 2.17 15.24
C ALA A 183 14.30 3.32 15.88
N GLN A 184 15.24 3.92 15.14
CA GLN A 184 16.03 5.07 15.61
C GLN A 184 15.17 6.33 15.69
N GLU A 185 14.28 6.57 14.73
CA GLU A 185 13.26 7.63 14.80
C GLU A 185 12.36 7.43 16.02
N LEU A 186 11.86 6.21 16.23
CA LEU A 186 11.05 5.86 17.40
C LEU A 186 11.81 6.11 18.72
N ALA A 187 13.08 5.71 18.79
CA ALA A 187 13.92 5.94 19.95
C ALA A 187 14.19 7.44 20.18
N HIS A 188 14.35 8.23 19.12
CA HIS A 188 14.48 9.68 19.21
C HIS A 188 13.21 10.30 19.81
N TYR A 189 12.02 9.90 19.35
CA TYR A 189 10.75 10.32 19.96
C TYR A 189 10.62 9.90 21.44
N HIS A 190 11.38 8.88 21.90
CA HIS A 190 11.38 8.41 23.29
C HIS A 190 12.54 8.91 24.15
N SER A 191 13.47 9.70 23.60
CA SER A 191 14.64 10.20 24.33
C SER A 191 14.29 11.22 25.42
N GLY A 192 13.09 11.82 25.35
CA GLY A 192 12.61 12.78 26.36
C GLY A 192 13.32 14.14 26.34
N ASP A 193 14.22 14.37 25.39
CA ASP A 193 14.96 15.64 25.22
C ASP A 193 14.09 16.76 24.61
N GLU A 194 12.94 16.40 24.02
CA GLU A 194 11.90 17.33 23.57
C GLU A 194 10.66 17.16 24.46
N GLU A 195 10.25 18.21 25.18
CA GLU A 195 8.96 18.28 25.89
C GLU A 195 7.82 18.26 24.86
N GLY A 196 7.35 17.08 24.41
CA GLY A 196 6.23 17.15 23.47
C GLY A 196 5.55 15.89 22.95
N ILE A 197 6.12 14.68 23.02
CA ILE A 197 5.46 13.55 22.35
C ILE A 197 5.44 12.32 23.27
N TYR A 198 4.41 12.26 24.10
CA TYR A 198 3.98 11.02 24.71
C TYR A 198 3.55 10.04 23.61
N LEU A 199 3.54 8.75 23.91
CA LEU A 199 2.97 7.65 23.09
C LEU A 199 1.51 7.87 22.64
N ALA A 200 0.91 9.03 22.85
CA ALA A 200 -0.33 9.40 22.21
C ALA A 200 -0.02 10.01 20.83
N TYR A 201 -0.74 9.57 19.82
CA TYR A 201 -0.73 10.05 18.44
C TYR A 201 -1.06 11.55 18.32
N SER A 202 -1.46 12.19 19.42
CA SER A 202 -1.88 13.59 19.45
C SER A 202 -1.58 14.23 20.81
N ASP A 203 -1.17 15.49 20.76
CA ASP A 203 -1.07 16.34 21.93
C ASP A 203 -2.48 16.70 22.44
N PHE A 204 -2.77 16.37 23.70
CA PHE A 204 -4.04 16.70 24.36
C PHE A 204 -4.02 18.08 25.05
N HIS A 205 -2.89 18.78 25.08
CA HIS A 205 -2.78 20.08 25.70
C HIS A 205 -3.81 21.09 25.15
N PRO A 206 -4.03 21.22 23.83
CA PRO A 206 -5.05 22.13 23.30
C PRO A 206 -6.47 21.78 23.76
N TYR A 207 -6.77 20.48 23.87
CA TYR A 207 -8.04 20.00 24.39
C TYR A 207 -8.23 20.36 25.86
N LEU A 208 -7.22 20.14 26.70
CA LEU A 208 -7.27 20.45 28.14
C LEU A 208 -7.43 21.96 28.40
N VAL A 209 -6.75 22.80 27.62
CA VAL A 209 -6.88 24.26 27.67
C VAL A 209 -8.29 24.69 27.24
N GLY A 210 -8.82 24.11 26.16
CA GLY A 210 -10.19 24.36 25.72
C GLY A 210 -11.25 23.89 26.72
N ASP A 211 -11.05 22.73 27.35
CA ASP A 211 -11.98 22.14 28.30
C ASP A 211 -12.04 22.94 29.62
N SER A 212 -10.88 23.33 30.14
CA SER A 212 -10.79 24.18 31.33
C SER A 212 -11.44 25.55 31.10
N SER A 213 -11.21 26.17 29.94
CA SER A 213 -11.86 27.43 29.55
C SER A 213 -13.39 27.28 29.45
N CYS A 214 -13.85 26.19 28.81
CA CYS A 214 -15.28 25.88 28.66
C CYS A 214 -15.97 25.69 30.02
N ILE A 215 -15.36 24.95 30.95
CA ILE A 215 -15.89 24.78 32.32
C ILE A 215 -15.94 26.13 33.05
N MET A 216 -14.93 26.97 32.87
CA MET A 216 -14.87 28.27 33.53
C MET A 216 -15.99 29.20 33.04
N GLU A 217 -16.22 29.26 31.72
CA GLU A 217 -17.33 29.99 31.11
C GLU A 217 -18.70 29.43 31.54
N LEU A 218 -18.84 28.10 31.61
CA LEU A 218 -20.06 27.44 32.06
C LEU A 218 -20.39 27.80 33.51
N ASN A 219 -19.39 27.80 34.40
CA ASN A 219 -19.56 28.21 35.80
C ASN A 219 -19.91 29.70 35.91
N GLN A 220 -19.28 30.56 35.11
CA GLN A 220 -19.62 31.98 35.07
C GLN A 220 -21.05 32.21 34.57
N TRP A 221 -21.47 31.46 33.54
CA TRP A 221 -22.84 31.50 33.03
C TRP A 221 -23.83 31.00 34.08
N PHE A 222 -23.52 29.92 34.81
CA PHE A 222 -24.35 29.38 35.88
C PHE A 222 -24.59 30.44 36.96
N ALA A 223 -23.51 31.08 37.43
CA ALA A 223 -23.59 32.16 38.41
C ALA A 223 -24.43 33.34 37.88
N LYS A 224 -24.21 33.79 36.65
CA LYS A 224 -24.98 34.90 36.04
C LYS A 224 -26.47 34.58 35.86
N GLN A 225 -26.83 33.32 35.61
CA GLN A 225 -28.21 32.97 35.24
C GLN A 225 -29.04 32.50 36.42
N LEU A 226 -28.42 31.83 37.40
CA LEU A 226 -29.14 31.20 38.51
C LEU A 226 -28.95 31.95 39.83
N ASP A 227 -27.83 32.66 40.04
CA ASP A 227 -27.63 33.49 41.25
C ASP A 227 -28.23 34.89 41.11
N THR A 228 -28.75 35.26 39.93
CA THR A 228 -29.44 36.54 39.74
C THR A 228 -30.79 36.54 40.49
N VAL A 229 -30.99 37.58 41.30
CA VAL A 229 -32.02 37.77 42.36
C VAL A 229 -33.44 37.25 42.04
N PRO A 230 -34.02 37.38 40.84
CA PRO A 230 -35.37 36.86 40.54
C PRO A 230 -35.49 35.33 40.63
N PHE A 231 -34.40 34.59 40.40
CA PHE A 231 -34.39 33.12 40.40
C PHE A 231 -34.10 32.52 41.77
N ARG A 232 -33.40 33.27 42.62
CA ARG A 232 -33.21 32.92 44.03
C ARG A 232 -34.54 32.88 44.79
N LEU A 233 -35.48 33.77 44.47
CA LEU A 233 -36.83 33.76 45.03
C LEU A 233 -37.61 32.49 44.64
N VAL A 234 -37.51 32.04 43.39
CA VAL A 234 -38.15 30.78 42.94
C VAL A 234 -37.49 29.54 43.57
N ALA A 235 -36.16 29.58 43.76
CA ALA A 235 -35.41 28.51 44.42
C ALA A 235 -35.61 28.48 45.96
N GLU A 236 -35.78 29.64 46.60
CA GLU A 236 -36.10 29.77 48.02
C GLU A 236 -37.57 29.45 48.29
N GLU A 237 -38.52 29.89 47.45
CA GLU A 237 -39.94 29.46 47.51
C GLU A 237 -40.10 27.96 47.24
N GLY A 238 -39.25 27.35 46.40
CA GLY A 238 -39.21 25.90 46.21
C GLY A 238 -38.65 25.14 47.42
N LYS A 239 -37.73 25.75 48.18
CA LYS A 239 -37.24 25.20 49.47
C LYS A 239 -38.21 25.47 50.62
N SER A 240 -38.96 26.57 50.58
CA SER A 240 -39.97 26.94 51.57
C SER A 240 -41.38 26.65 51.04
N LYS A 241 -41.85 25.42 51.28
CA LYS A 241 -43.25 24.94 51.15
C LYS A 241 -43.65 24.33 49.80
N CYS A 242 -42.98 23.24 49.43
CA CYS A 242 -43.68 22.00 49.04
C CYS A 242 -43.02 20.78 49.72
N SER A 243 -42.71 20.90 51.02
CA SER A 243 -42.53 19.72 51.87
C SER A 243 -43.93 19.22 52.19
N TRP A 244 -44.41 18.27 51.40
CA TRP A 244 -45.39 17.30 51.88
C TRP A 244 -44.76 16.65 53.12
N VAL A 245 -45.28 17.01 54.30
CA VAL A 245 -45.09 16.30 55.56
C VAL A 245 -43.62 15.99 55.91
N SER A 246 -42.97 16.90 56.62
CA SER A 246 -42.09 16.50 57.72
C SER A 246 -42.52 17.29 58.96
N LEU A 247 -43.29 16.60 59.81
CA LEU A 247 -43.32 16.87 61.24
C LEU A 247 -41.87 16.71 61.71
N ASP A 248 -41.31 17.78 62.25
CA ASP A 248 -40.06 17.87 63.03
C ASP A 248 -39.10 18.91 62.43
N ASP A 249 -39.43 20.18 62.61
CA ASP A 249 -38.41 21.14 63.05
C ASP A 249 -39.05 22.45 63.53
N VAL A 250 -38.94 22.68 64.85
CA VAL A 250 -39.53 23.80 65.61
C VAL A 250 -38.78 25.14 65.39
N SER A 251 -37.76 25.15 64.53
CA SER A 251 -36.85 26.29 64.33
C SER A 251 -37.36 27.39 63.38
N ASN A 252 -38.53 27.20 62.73
CA ASN A 252 -39.07 28.10 61.69
C ASN A 252 -40.18 29.07 62.15
N SER A 253 -40.30 29.35 63.46
CA SER A 253 -41.40 30.18 63.99
C SER A 253 -41.31 31.66 63.58
N LEU A 254 -40.11 32.22 63.39
CA LEU A 254 -39.95 33.65 63.07
C LEU A 254 -40.34 33.98 61.61
N VAL A 255 -39.95 33.14 60.65
CA VAL A 255 -40.29 33.32 59.21
C VAL A 255 -41.77 33.02 58.96
N ARG A 256 -42.38 32.15 59.77
CA ARG A 256 -43.81 31.84 59.68
C ARG A 256 -44.68 33.04 60.03
N ALA A 257 -44.30 33.84 61.02
CA ALA A 257 -45.07 35.02 61.45
C ALA A 257 -45.15 36.11 60.37
N ASP A 258 -44.08 36.36 59.61
CA ASP A 258 -44.10 37.37 58.54
C ASP A 258 -44.81 36.86 57.27
N LEU A 259 -44.74 35.55 56.98
CA LEU A 259 -45.54 34.94 55.92
C LEU A 259 -47.04 34.99 56.25
N GLU A 260 -47.42 34.69 57.48
CA GLU A 260 -48.82 34.73 57.95
C GLU A 260 -49.40 36.14 57.90
N LYS A 261 -48.63 37.17 58.27
CA LYS A 261 -49.03 38.58 58.08
C LYS A 261 -49.24 38.93 56.62
N SER A 262 -48.34 38.51 55.73
CA SER A 262 -48.47 38.76 54.29
C SER A 262 -49.66 38.01 53.67
N HIS A 263 -49.94 36.79 54.13
CA HIS A 263 -51.10 36.00 53.71
C HIS A 263 -52.40 36.65 54.18
N HIS A 264 -52.45 37.09 55.44
CA HIS A 264 -53.59 37.84 55.96
C HIS A 264 -53.83 39.14 55.19
N GLN A 265 -52.77 39.89 54.83
CA GLN A 265 -52.91 41.07 53.98
C GLN A 265 -53.50 40.74 52.60
N ARG A 266 -53.03 39.67 51.94
CA ARG A 266 -53.57 39.25 50.63
C ARG A 266 -55.03 38.80 50.71
N VAL A 267 -55.40 38.06 51.75
CA VAL A 267 -56.78 37.63 51.99
C VAL A 267 -57.69 38.84 52.26
N SER A 268 -57.22 39.81 53.04
CA SER A 268 -57.97 41.06 53.27
C SER A 268 -58.12 41.89 52.00
N GLU A 269 -57.09 41.95 51.14
CA GLU A 269 -57.18 42.63 49.84
C GLU A 269 -58.14 41.92 48.87
N LEU A 270 -58.14 40.59 48.82
CA LEU A 270 -59.12 39.84 48.03
C LEU A 270 -60.55 40.11 48.52
N GLN A 271 -60.78 40.09 49.83
CA GLN A 271 -62.07 40.42 50.40
C GLN A 271 -62.50 41.86 50.08
N ARG A 272 -61.55 42.81 50.08
CA ARG A 272 -61.79 44.19 49.64
C ARG A 272 -62.19 44.24 48.17
N LEU A 273 -61.44 43.58 47.28
CA LEU A 273 -61.73 43.54 45.84
C LEU A 273 -63.10 42.92 45.56
N ARG A 274 -63.44 41.82 46.23
CA ARG A 274 -64.75 41.16 46.13
C ARG A 274 -65.89 42.10 46.54
N SER A 275 -65.72 42.85 47.62
CA SER A 275 -66.73 43.82 48.07
C SER A 275 -66.95 44.96 47.07
N ILE A 276 -65.86 45.45 46.45
CA ILE A 276 -65.92 46.54 45.47
C ILE A 276 -66.53 46.04 44.17
N PHE A 277 -66.14 44.86 43.69
CA PHE A 277 -66.63 44.29 42.44
C PHE A 277 -68.15 44.09 42.43
N GLY A 278 -68.71 43.54 43.52
CA GLY A 278 -70.16 43.38 43.64
C GLY A 278 -70.91 44.72 43.54
N THR A 279 -70.36 45.78 44.15
CA THR A 279 -70.96 47.12 44.07
C THR A 279 -70.79 47.77 42.70
N SER A 280 -69.63 47.61 42.05
CA SER A 280 -69.36 48.20 40.74
C SER A 280 -70.17 47.53 39.62
N GLU A 281 -70.30 46.21 39.66
CA GLU A 281 -71.11 45.46 38.69
C GLU A 281 -72.59 45.84 38.81
N ARG A 282 -73.10 45.96 40.04
CA ARG A 282 -74.47 46.42 40.27
C ARG A 282 -74.70 47.83 39.72
N GLN A 283 -73.81 48.78 40.02
CA GLN A 283 -73.91 50.15 39.51
C GLN A 283 -73.83 50.20 37.99
N TRP A 284 -73.02 49.33 37.39
CA TRP A 284 -72.92 49.21 35.93
C TRP A 284 -74.23 48.67 35.32
N VAL A 285 -74.83 47.62 35.91
CA VAL A 285 -76.12 47.10 35.47
C VAL A 285 -77.23 48.14 35.64
N GLU A 286 -77.30 48.83 36.77
CA GLU A 286 -78.29 49.89 37.02
C GLU A 286 -78.16 51.04 36.00
N ALA A 287 -76.94 51.48 35.70
CA ALA A 287 -76.69 52.48 34.67
C ALA A 287 -77.11 52.00 33.27
N GLN A 288 -76.88 50.73 32.95
CA GLN A 288 -77.28 50.13 31.68
C GLN A 288 -78.81 50.00 31.55
N VAL A 289 -79.50 49.65 32.64
CA VAL A 289 -80.97 49.59 32.71
C VAL A 289 -81.58 50.98 32.54
N GLU A 290 -81.05 51.99 33.25
CA GLU A 290 -81.56 53.37 33.14
C GLU A 290 -81.31 53.96 31.74
N ASN A 291 -80.17 53.65 31.11
CA ASN A 291 -79.91 54.01 29.71
C ASN A 291 -80.92 53.35 28.76
N ALA A 292 -81.17 52.04 28.90
CA ALA A 292 -82.15 51.32 28.09
C ALA A 292 -83.57 51.87 28.28
N LYS A 293 -83.94 52.21 29.52
CA LYS A 293 -85.22 52.87 29.85
C LYS A 293 -85.35 54.23 29.18
N GLN A 294 -84.32 55.07 29.25
CA GLN A 294 -84.31 56.36 28.55
C GLN A 294 -84.42 56.20 27.04
N GLN A 295 -83.72 55.22 26.45
CA GLN A 295 -83.84 54.90 25.03
C GLN A 295 -85.26 54.45 24.65
N ALA A 296 -85.89 53.59 25.45
CA ALA A 296 -87.26 53.15 25.23
C ALA A 296 -88.26 54.31 25.32
N ILE A 297 -88.10 55.22 26.28
CA ILE A 297 -88.93 56.43 26.40
C ILE A 297 -88.76 57.30 25.16
N LEU A 298 -87.53 57.54 24.70
CA LEU A 298 -87.26 58.32 23.48
C LEU A 298 -87.87 57.65 22.24
N MET A 299 -87.81 56.33 22.12
CA MET A 299 -88.44 55.58 21.04
C MET A 299 -89.98 55.67 21.10
N ALA A 300 -90.57 55.53 22.29
CA ALA A 300 -92.00 55.67 22.49
C ALA A 300 -92.49 57.08 22.15
N LEU A 301 -91.80 58.12 22.61
CA LEU A 301 -92.11 59.52 22.27
C LEU A 301 -91.98 59.78 20.76
N LYS A 302 -90.93 59.27 20.12
CA LYS A 302 -90.79 59.34 18.65
C LYS A 302 -91.96 58.66 17.94
N SER A 303 -92.38 57.49 18.42
CA SER A 303 -93.52 56.77 17.85
C SER A 303 -94.86 57.49 18.08
N GLN A 304 -95.04 58.14 19.23
CA GLN A 304 -96.23 58.94 19.55
C GLN A 304 -96.33 60.19 18.67
N ILE A 305 -95.21 60.91 18.49
CA ILE A 305 -95.12 62.05 17.56
C ILE A 305 -95.49 61.60 16.13
N SER A 306 -95.11 60.39 15.72
CA SER A 306 -95.51 59.84 14.41
C SER A 306 -96.95 59.29 14.35
N SER A 307 -97.57 58.96 15.49
CA SER A 307 -98.93 58.40 15.55
C SER A 307 -100.02 59.43 15.82
N ASP A 308 -99.69 60.60 16.38
CA ASP A 308 -100.63 61.71 16.61
C ASP A 308 -101.27 62.23 15.31
N GLU A 309 -100.74 61.86 14.14
CA GLU A 309 -101.35 62.10 12.83
C GLU A 309 -102.59 61.22 12.54
N ALA A 310 -102.82 60.13 13.29
CA ALA A 310 -103.91 59.17 13.04
C ALA A 310 -104.79 58.98 14.28
N HIS A 311 -105.65 59.95 14.58
CA HIS A 311 -106.66 59.81 15.62
C HIS A 311 -107.76 58.81 15.23
N ILE A 312 -107.76 57.62 15.85
CA ILE A 312 -108.86 56.66 15.74
C ILE A 312 -109.76 56.81 16.97
N HIS A 313 -111.02 57.20 16.75
CA HIS A 313 -112.05 57.27 17.79
C HIS A 313 -112.38 55.86 18.32
N LEU A 314 -111.94 55.56 19.54
CA LEU A 314 -112.30 54.34 20.28
C LEU A 314 -113.38 54.66 21.32
N ASP A 315 -114.34 53.74 21.47
CA ASP A 315 -115.44 53.83 22.43
C ASP A 315 -114.94 53.90 23.88
N LEU A 316 -115.52 54.79 24.69
CA LEU A 316 -115.09 55.12 26.05
C LEU A 316 -115.03 53.89 26.96
N HIS A 317 -115.96 52.95 26.79
CA HIS A 317 -116.00 51.71 27.57
C HIS A 317 -114.85 50.77 27.20
N SER A 318 -114.48 50.68 25.92
CA SER A 318 -113.32 49.91 25.47
C SER A 318 -112.01 50.53 25.94
N LEU A 319 -111.94 51.87 25.99
CA LEU A 319 -110.80 52.62 26.50
C LEU A 319 -110.61 52.41 28.01
N ARG A 320 -111.71 52.42 28.79
CA ARG A 320 -111.67 52.15 30.24
C ARG A 320 -111.24 50.72 30.55
N ARG A 321 -111.70 49.73 29.77
CA ARG A 321 -111.29 48.33 29.95
C ARG A 321 -109.81 48.15 29.64
N LYS A 322 -109.34 48.68 28.50
CA LYS A 322 -107.91 48.69 28.13
C LYS A 322 -107.06 49.45 29.14
N HIS A 323 -107.55 50.55 29.69
CA HIS A 323 -106.84 51.29 30.73
C HIS A 323 -106.68 50.45 32.00
N ALA A 324 -107.74 49.75 32.44
CA ALA A 324 -107.64 48.86 33.60
C ALA A 324 -106.70 47.66 33.35
N GLU A 325 -106.73 47.08 32.15
CA GLU A 325 -105.81 46.01 31.72
C GLU A 325 -104.35 46.51 31.70
N LEU A 326 -104.08 47.67 31.08
CA LEU A 326 -102.76 48.30 31.05
C LEU A 326 -102.26 48.68 32.45
N VAL A 327 -103.11 49.18 33.32
CA VAL A 327 -102.75 49.48 34.72
C VAL A 327 -102.36 48.20 35.47
N GLY A 328 -103.08 47.10 35.23
CA GLY A 328 -102.74 45.78 35.78
C GLY A 328 -101.41 45.25 35.23
N GLU A 329 -101.20 45.34 33.92
CA GLU A 329 -99.94 44.94 33.26
C GLU A 329 -98.75 45.77 33.75
N VAL A 330 -98.91 47.10 33.86
CA VAL A 330 -97.89 48.02 34.38
C VAL A 330 -97.56 47.67 35.84
N SER A 331 -98.55 47.37 36.67
CA SER A 331 -98.32 46.96 38.07
C SER A 331 -97.57 45.62 38.17
N ASN A 332 -97.91 44.67 37.30
CA ASN A 332 -97.20 43.39 37.20
C ASN A 332 -95.76 43.55 36.70
N LEU A 333 -95.52 44.49 35.78
CA LEU A 333 -94.17 44.81 35.28
C LEU A 333 -93.33 45.50 36.35
N TYR A 334 -93.88 46.48 37.08
CA TYR A 334 -93.19 47.11 38.21
C TYR A 334 -92.82 46.09 39.30
N HIS A 335 -93.71 45.17 39.62
CA HIS A 335 -93.40 44.13 40.61
C HIS A 335 -92.31 43.16 40.13
N LYS A 336 -92.24 42.87 38.82
CA LYS A 336 -91.15 42.09 38.23
C LYS A 336 -89.84 42.86 38.23
N GLU A 337 -89.86 44.14 37.88
CA GLU A 337 -88.69 45.04 37.93
C GLU A 337 -88.14 45.12 39.35
N GLU A 338 -89.00 45.32 40.34
CA GLU A 338 -88.62 45.36 41.75
C GLU A 338 -87.95 44.05 42.18
N LYS A 339 -88.56 42.89 41.89
CA LYS A 339 -87.96 41.57 42.15
C LYS A 339 -86.61 41.38 41.48
N LEU A 340 -86.46 41.85 40.24
CA LEU A 340 -85.19 41.72 39.53
C LEU A 340 -84.09 42.56 40.19
N LEU A 341 -84.42 43.78 40.60
CA LEU A 341 -83.50 44.73 41.24
C LEU A 341 -83.14 44.37 42.69
N THR A 342 -84.07 43.81 43.46
CA THR A 342 -83.89 43.54 44.89
C THR A 342 -83.30 42.16 45.16
N GLU A 343 -83.67 41.14 44.37
CA GLU A 343 -83.28 39.75 44.63
C GLU A 343 -82.31 39.26 43.56
N THR A 344 -82.72 39.20 42.28
CA THR A 344 -81.95 38.45 41.27
C THR A 344 -80.61 39.08 40.88
N ILE A 345 -80.55 40.41 40.71
CA ILE A 345 -79.32 41.09 40.31
C ILE A 345 -78.30 41.06 41.46
N PRO A 346 -78.67 41.40 42.72
CA PRO A 346 -77.77 41.24 43.85
C PRO A 346 -77.24 39.82 44.04
N ASP A 347 -78.08 38.80 43.90
CA ASP A 347 -77.68 37.40 44.04
C ASP A 347 -76.67 36.98 42.95
N LEU A 348 -76.93 37.33 41.69
CA LEU A 348 -76.01 37.03 40.59
C LEU A 348 -74.69 37.81 40.69
N CYS A 349 -74.73 39.10 41.08
CA CYS A 349 -73.52 39.88 41.33
C CYS A 349 -72.71 39.30 42.50
N TRP A 350 -73.38 38.77 43.52
CA TRP A 350 -72.73 38.09 44.63
C TRP A 350 -72.06 36.79 44.19
N GLU A 351 -72.73 35.96 43.40
CA GLU A 351 -72.17 34.74 42.81
C GLU A 351 -70.95 35.04 41.90
N LEU A 352 -71.07 36.03 41.02
CA LEU A 352 -69.97 36.48 40.16
C LEU A 352 -68.77 37.01 40.97
N ALA A 353 -69.03 37.74 42.06
CA ALA A 353 -67.99 38.22 42.95
C ALA A 353 -67.26 37.07 43.67
N GLN A 354 -67.95 35.96 44.00
CA GLN A 354 -67.27 34.78 44.56
C GLN A 354 -66.36 34.09 43.53
N LEU A 355 -66.79 34.05 42.28
CA LEU A 355 -66.01 33.45 41.18
C LEU A 355 -64.79 34.29 40.82
N GLN A 356 -64.80 35.61 41.06
CA GLN A 356 -63.66 36.48 40.76
C GLN A 356 -62.38 36.09 41.51
N ASP A 357 -62.49 35.64 42.76
CA ASP A 357 -61.34 35.17 43.55
C ASP A 357 -60.59 34.03 42.85
N THR A 358 -61.32 33.15 42.15
CA THR A 358 -60.73 32.03 41.41
C THR A 358 -59.89 32.49 40.23
N TYR A 359 -60.35 33.51 39.49
CA TYR A 359 -59.60 34.06 38.35
C TYR A 359 -58.33 34.79 38.78
N ILE A 360 -58.41 35.55 39.89
CA ILE A 360 -57.23 36.26 40.43
C ILE A 360 -56.19 35.25 40.92
N LEU A 361 -56.62 34.22 41.64
CA LEU A 361 -55.73 33.15 42.10
C LEU A 361 -55.15 32.37 40.94
N GLN A 362 -55.95 32.00 39.94
CA GLN A 362 -55.48 31.33 38.74
C GLN A 362 -54.37 32.13 38.06
N GLY A 363 -54.56 33.44 37.86
CA GLY A 363 -53.52 34.31 37.28
C GLY A 363 -52.22 34.37 38.09
N ASP A 364 -52.30 34.39 39.43
CA ASP A 364 -51.10 34.34 40.29
C ASP A 364 -50.39 32.98 40.20
N TYR A 365 -51.15 31.87 40.17
CA TYR A 365 -50.57 30.53 40.01
C TYR A 365 -49.98 30.33 38.61
N ASP A 366 -50.62 30.80 37.55
CA ASP A 366 -50.09 30.76 36.19
C ASP A 366 -48.77 31.53 36.12
N LEU A 367 -48.68 32.70 36.75
CA LEU A 367 -47.43 33.47 36.82
C LEU A 367 -46.33 32.73 37.59
N LYS A 368 -46.66 32.03 38.68
CA LYS A 368 -45.70 31.19 39.43
C LYS A 368 -45.24 29.99 38.60
N VAL A 369 -46.15 29.32 37.92
CA VAL A 369 -45.82 28.18 37.03
C VAL A 369 -44.90 28.65 35.91
N MET A 370 -45.22 29.76 35.24
CA MET A 370 -44.37 30.32 34.18
C MET A 370 -42.96 30.66 34.66
N ARG A 371 -42.81 31.21 35.88
CA ARG A 371 -41.49 31.47 36.48
C ARG A 371 -40.73 30.17 36.76
N GLN A 372 -41.40 29.14 37.26
CA GLN A 372 -40.81 27.83 37.53
C GLN A 372 -40.42 27.11 36.23
N GLU A 373 -41.27 27.13 35.21
CA GLU A 373 -40.98 26.54 33.90
C GLU A 373 -39.77 27.19 33.23
N PHE A 374 -39.65 28.52 33.34
CA PHE A 374 -38.47 29.24 32.86
C PHE A 374 -37.20 28.78 33.59
N TYR A 375 -37.27 28.65 34.93
CA TYR A 375 -36.14 28.16 35.73
C TYR A 375 -35.76 26.72 35.39
N ILE A 376 -36.73 25.81 35.28
CA ILE A 376 -36.53 24.42 34.87
C ILE A 376 -35.91 24.36 33.47
N SER A 377 -36.38 25.19 32.54
CA SER A 377 -35.83 25.26 31.18
C SER A 377 -34.36 25.67 31.19
N ARG A 378 -33.99 26.62 32.07
CA ARG A 378 -32.59 27.05 32.23
C ARG A 378 -31.72 25.96 32.88
N GLN A 379 -32.24 25.25 33.87
CA GLN A 379 -31.57 24.09 34.48
C GLN A 379 -31.37 22.95 33.47
N LYS A 380 -32.39 22.63 32.65
CA LYS A 380 -32.28 21.62 31.59
C LYS A 380 -31.19 21.99 30.58
N ALA A 381 -31.08 23.26 30.19
CA ALA A 381 -30.00 23.72 29.32
C ALA A 381 -28.62 23.51 29.96
N PHE A 382 -28.45 23.84 31.24
CA PHE A 382 -27.21 23.59 31.98
C PHE A 382 -26.86 22.10 32.06
N ILE A 383 -27.83 21.26 32.42
CA ILE A 383 -27.67 19.80 32.47
C ILE A 383 -27.25 19.27 31.09
N ASN A 384 -27.85 19.75 30.00
CA ASN A 384 -27.46 19.34 28.66
C ASN A 384 -26.00 19.69 28.34
N HIS A 385 -25.53 20.87 28.75
CA HIS A 385 -24.11 21.23 28.60
C HIS A 385 -23.18 20.31 29.42
N LEU A 386 -23.57 19.94 30.63
CA LEU A 386 -22.82 18.98 31.46
C LEU A 386 -22.83 17.57 30.88
N ILE A 387 -23.96 17.10 30.34
CA ILE A 387 -24.05 15.80 29.66
C ILE A 387 -23.13 15.79 28.43
N ASN A 388 -23.13 16.87 27.64
CA ASN A 388 -22.25 16.99 26.48
C ASN A 388 -20.76 17.06 26.88
N HIS A 389 -20.44 17.70 28.01
CA HIS A 389 -19.09 17.70 28.57
C HIS A 389 -18.66 16.28 28.99
N LEU A 390 -19.51 15.57 29.74
CA LEU A 390 -19.27 14.19 30.13
C LEU A 390 -19.11 13.25 28.92
N ALA A 391 -19.96 13.40 27.89
CA ALA A 391 -19.90 12.58 26.68
C ALA A 391 -18.57 12.77 25.93
N ARG A 392 -18.08 14.01 25.82
CA ARG A 392 -16.76 14.31 25.23
C ARG A 392 -15.64 13.65 26.01
N HIS A 393 -15.67 13.73 27.35
CA HIS A 393 -14.68 13.08 28.23
C HIS A 393 -14.71 11.56 28.11
N GLN A 394 -15.90 10.96 28.05
CA GLN A 394 -16.05 9.52 27.86
C GLN A 394 -15.51 9.07 26.51
N LEU A 395 -15.79 9.81 25.44
CA LEU A 395 -15.25 9.53 24.11
C LEU A 395 -13.72 9.60 24.10
N LEU A 396 -13.15 10.65 24.71
CA LEU A 396 -11.70 10.78 24.85
C LEU A 396 -11.10 9.60 25.62
N LYS A 397 -11.71 9.20 26.74
CA LYS A 397 -11.28 8.03 27.52
C LYS A 397 -11.28 6.75 26.70
N ILE A 398 -12.32 6.53 25.88
CA ILE A 398 -12.39 5.36 24.99
C ILE A 398 -11.30 5.43 23.92
N ALA A 399 -11.06 6.60 23.33
CA ALA A 399 -9.99 6.80 22.36
C ALA A 399 -8.61 6.47 22.94
N CYS A 400 -8.28 7.00 24.13
CA CYS A 400 -7.02 6.69 24.83
C CYS A 400 -6.90 5.19 25.16
N GLN A 401 -7.99 4.52 25.53
CA GLN A 401 -7.97 3.07 25.77
C GLN A 401 -7.71 2.25 24.50
N LEU A 402 -8.31 2.66 23.38
CA LEU A 402 -8.12 2.00 22.10
C LEU A 402 -6.69 2.19 21.59
N GLU A 403 -6.16 3.40 21.71
CA GLU A 403 -4.78 3.72 21.41
C GLU A 403 -3.81 2.89 22.25
N LYS A 404 -4.01 2.80 23.57
CA LYS A 404 -3.22 1.93 24.44
C LYS A 404 -3.22 0.48 23.96
N LYS A 405 -4.37 -0.05 23.53
CA LYS A 405 -4.46 -1.42 22.99
C LYS A 405 -3.65 -1.57 21.70
N ASN A 406 -3.74 -0.62 20.79
CA ASN A 406 -2.98 -0.63 19.54
C ASN A 406 -1.46 -0.57 19.81
N MET A 407 -1.04 0.32 20.72
CA MET A 407 0.35 0.45 21.15
C MET A 407 0.89 -0.85 21.76
N LEU A 408 0.11 -1.51 22.61
CA LEU A 408 0.47 -2.82 23.16
C LEU A 408 0.55 -3.92 22.08
N GLY A 409 -0.32 -3.86 21.06
CA GLY A 409 -0.25 -4.74 19.90
C GLY A 409 0.99 -4.52 19.04
N ALA A 410 1.36 -3.26 18.81
CA ALA A 410 2.61 -2.92 18.11
C ALA A 410 3.84 -3.37 18.91
N TYR A 411 3.83 -3.17 20.22
CA TYR A 411 4.90 -3.64 21.11
C TYR A 411 5.05 -5.17 21.10
N SER A 412 3.95 -5.93 21.10
CA SER A 412 4.03 -7.39 21.02
C SER A 412 4.60 -7.87 19.68
N LEU A 413 4.25 -7.22 18.57
CA LEU A 413 4.83 -7.49 17.25
C LEU A 413 6.32 -7.16 17.21
N LEU A 414 6.74 -6.01 17.74
CA LEU A 414 8.16 -5.64 17.84
C LEU A 414 8.95 -6.68 18.64
N LYS A 415 8.39 -7.17 19.75
CA LYS A 415 9.01 -8.21 20.55
C LYS A 415 9.15 -9.54 19.80
N VAL A 416 8.19 -9.90 18.95
CA VAL A 416 8.29 -11.08 18.07
C VAL A 416 9.42 -10.89 17.07
N ILE A 417 9.48 -9.74 16.39
CA ILE A 417 10.54 -9.41 15.42
C ILE A 417 11.92 -9.46 16.09
N GLU A 418 12.05 -8.88 17.29
CA GLU A 418 13.29 -8.96 18.08
C GLU A 418 13.71 -10.41 18.33
N SER A 419 12.76 -11.26 18.76
CA SER A 419 13.05 -12.68 19.01
C SER A 419 13.46 -13.45 17.73
N GLU A 420 12.83 -13.17 16.59
CA GLU A 420 13.19 -13.77 15.31
C GLU A 420 14.57 -13.30 14.83
N LEU A 421 14.86 -12.00 14.91
CA LEU A 421 16.18 -11.45 14.58
C LEU A 421 17.27 -12.06 15.46
N GLN A 422 17.02 -12.21 16.76
CA GLN A 422 17.95 -12.85 17.68
C GLN A 422 18.15 -14.34 17.35
N ALA A 423 17.09 -15.05 16.94
CA ALA A 423 17.18 -16.41 16.44
C ALA A 423 18.03 -16.50 15.15
N TYR A 424 17.78 -15.62 14.16
CA TYR A 424 18.60 -15.54 12.94
C TYR A 424 20.07 -15.24 13.24
N LEU A 425 20.34 -14.32 14.16
CA LEU A 425 21.69 -13.96 14.58
C LEU A 425 22.40 -15.13 15.29
N SER A 426 21.68 -15.92 16.10
CA SER A 426 22.23 -17.13 16.72
C SER A 426 22.51 -18.24 15.69
N ALA A 427 21.61 -18.44 14.72
CA ALA A 427 21.76 -19.45 13.68
C ALA A 427 22.91 -19.12 12.71
N THR A 428 23.05 -17.84 12.33
CA THR A 428 24.16 -17.37 11.50
C THR A 428 25.49 -17.48 12.23
N LYS A 429 25.58 -17.07 13.50
CA LYS A 429 26.78 -17.31 14.33
C LYS A 429 27.15 -18.80 14.37
N GLY A 430 26.17 -19.69 14.56
CA GLY A 430 26.40 -21.15 14.53
C GLY A 430 26.93 -21.65 13.19
N ARG A 431 26.38 -21.16 12.06
CA ARG A 431 26.86 -21.52 10.72
C ARG A 431 28.27 -21.01 10.45
N VAL A 432 28.58 -19.78 10.82
CA VAL A 432 29.92 -19.20 10.64
C VAL A 432 30.96 -19.98 11.43
N VAL A 433 30.67 -20.32 12.70
CA VAL A 433 31.54 -21.17 13.52
C VAL A 433 31.75 -22.55 12.88
N CYS A 434 30.68 -23.17 12.36
CA CYS A 434 30.77 -24.48 11.69
C CYS A 434 31.54 -24.42 10.36
N TRP A 435 31.40 -23.34 9.60
CA TRP A 435 32.18 -23.09 8.39
C TRP A 435 33.66 -22.93 8.70
N ILE A 436 34.01 -22.11 9.70
CA ILE A 436 35.39 -21.94 10.14
C ILE A 436 35.95 -23.28 10.61
N LEU A 437 35.20 -24.07 11.39
CA LEU A 437 35.63 -25.38 11.83
C LEU A 437 35.86 -26.35 10.67
N ARG A 438 34.98 -26.34 9.65
CA ARG A 438 35.14 -27.16 8.44
C ARG A 438 36.34 -26.74 7.61
N VAL A 439 36.56 -25.44 7.40
CA VAL A 439 37.72 -24.93 6.67
C VAL A 439 39.01 -25.28 7.41
N VAL A 440 39.04 -25.11 8.74
CA VAL A 440 40.17 -25.51 9.58
C VAL A 440 40.39 -27.03 9.52
N CYS A 441 39.34 -27.86 9.58
CA CYS A 441 39.46 -29.31 9.44
C CYS A 441 39.97 -29.73 8.05
N VAL A 442 39.50 -29.09 6.97
CA VAL A 442 39.96 -29.37 5.61
C VAL A 442 41.42 -28.95 5.43
N LEU A 443 41.81 -27.77 5.91
CA LEU A 443 43.21 -27.32 5.91
C LEU A 443 44.09 -28.28 6.70
N PHE A 444 43.64 -28.70 7.89
CA PHE A 444 44.36 -29.65 8.75
C PHE A 444 44.54 -31.02 8.07
N MET A 445 43.48 -31.53 7.44
CA MET A 445 43.53 -32.77 6.65
C MET A 445 44.45 -32.64 5.43
N CYS A 446 44.45 -31.51 4.72
CA CYS A 446 45.39 -31.24 3.63
C CYS A 446 46.84 -31.20 4.10
N THR A 447 47.13 -30.57 5.24
CA THR A 447 48.49 -30.59 5.82
C THR A 447 48.91 -31.98 6.25
N LEU A 448 48.03 -32.79 6.84
CA LEU A 448 48.29 -34.19 7.17
C LEU A 448 48.61 -35.01 5.91
N TYR A 449 47.82 -34.83 4.84
CA TYR A 449 48.03 -35.52 3.56
C TYR A 449 49.35 -35.11 2.89
N PHE A 450 49.70 -33.82 2.93
CA PHE A 450 51.00 -33.33 2.45
C PHE A 450 52.17 -33.88 3.27
N HIS A 451 51.99 -34.00 4.60
CA HIS A 451 53.01 -34.59 5.47
C HIS A 451 53.20 -36.08 5.17
N GLN A 452 52.10 -36.82 4.92
CA GLN A 452 52.14 -38.23 4.52
C GLN A 452 52.77 -38.44 3.13
N CYS A 453 52.47 -37.61 2.14
CA CYS A 453 53.13 -37.64 0.84
C CYS A 453 54.63 -37.30 0.93
N SER A 454 55.01 -36.38 1.81
CA SER A 454 56.42 -36.04 2.05
C SER A 454 57.18 -37.21 2.68
N TYR A 455 56.55 -37.99 3.58
CA TYR A 455 57.13 -39.21 4.13
C TYR A 455 57.24 -40.36 3.10
N VAL A 456 56.31 -40.44 2.13
CA VAL A 456 56.38 -41.45 1.06
C VAL A 456 57.47 -41.13 0.02
N CYS A 457 57.73 -39.85 -0.27
CA CYS A 457 58.85 -39.46 -1.15
C CYS A 457 60.24 -39.70 -0.53
N VAL A 458 60.37 -39.65 0.81
CA VAL A 458 61.65 -39.92 1.49
C VAL A 458 62.02 -41.41 1.52
N TYR A 459 61.07 -42.31 1.26
CA TYR A 459 61.30 -43.77 1.20
C TYR A 459 61.52 -44.33 -0.22
N ILE A 460 61.56 -43.47 -1.25
CA ILE A 460 61.76 -43.85 -2.66
C ILE A 460 63.07 -43.25 -3.25
N SER A 461 63.90 -42.62 -2.41
CA SER A 461 65.32 -42.34 -2.74
C SER A 461 66.21 -43.31 -1.98
#